data_AF-A0A3C2AP06-F1
#
_entry.id   AF-A0A3C2AP06-F1
#
_cell.length_a   1.000
_cell.length_b   1.000
_cell.length_c   1.000
_cell.angle_alpha   90.00
_cell.angle_beta   90.00
_cell.angle_gamma   90.00
#
_symmetry.space_group_name_H-M   'P 1'
#
loop_
_entity.id
_entity.type
_entity.pdbx_description
1 polymer ?
#
loop_
_entity_poly.entity_id
_entity_poly.type
_entity_poly.pdbx_seq_one_letter_code
_entity_poly.pdbx_strand_id
1 'polypeptide(L)'
;MKNTLLLLLATSVGLVSCGKFDKDEKDNMIAYAARYGQTVTVPSTDYEVVEVAELVRLNDAMPYTQGEVKYMVDGNEVAKINYSHGDDYHALLSKEGNSETVSLGENKEDKWDYKKVIVEPLIYSEECGYVVSGVIKFFKDEKWVATLDYGDGSCDDLIAKHTEDYKNYMFSMDDYPEWNK
;
A
#
# COMPACT_ATOMS: atom_id res chain seq x y z
N MET A 1 25.46 -18.32 -57.22
CA MET A 1 26.31 -18.28 -56.01
C MET A 1 25.57 -17.54 -54.92
N LYS A 2 25.36 -18.22 -53.78
CA LYS A 2 24.94 -17.78 -52.44
C LYS A 2 23.71 -16.86 -52.29
N ASN A 3 22.59 -17.51 -52.00
CA ASN A 3 21.50 -17.01 -51.15
C ASN A 3 22.05 -16.55 -49.81
N THR A 4 21.66 -15.37 -49.32
CA THR A 4 21.84 -15.00 -47.92
C THR A 4 20.46 -14.71 -47.33
N LEU A 5 19.94 -15.74 -46.68
CA LEU A 5 18.76 -15.74 -45.82
C LEU A 5 19.17 -15.06 -44.51
N LEU A 6 18.63 -13.87 -44.22
CA LEU A 6 18.79 -13.25 -42.90
C LEU A 6 17.67 -13.79 -41.99
N LEU A 7 18.02 -14.73 -41.11
CA LEU A 7 17.21 -15.10 -39.96
C LEU A 7 17.17 -13.92 -38.97
N LEU A 8 15.98 -13.34 -38.76
CA LEU A 8 15.73 -12.48 -37.62
C LEU A 8 15.37 -13.37 -36.42
N LEU A 9 16.29 -13.40 -35.46
CA LEU A 9 16.16 -14.05 -34.16
C LEU A 9 15.06 -13.39 -33.32
N ALA A 10 14.27 -14.24 -32.69
CA ALA A 10 13.18 -13.90 -31.78
C ALA A 10 13.67 -13.18 -30.52
N THR A 11 12.94 -12.14 -30.11
CA THR A 11 12.84 -11.76 -28.70
C THR A 11 11.47 -12.20 -28.21
N SER A 12 11.41 -13.43 -27.69
CA SER A 12 10.27 -13.85 -26.87
C SER A 12 10.22 -12.92 -25.66
N VAL A 13 9.21 -12.05 -25.61
CA VAL A 13 8.82 -11.36 -24.37
C VAL A 13 8.55 -12.46 -23.36
N GLY A 14 9.38 -12.54 -22.32
CA GLY A 14 9.18 -13.46 -21.22
C GLY A 14 7.83 -13.14 -20.61
N LEU A 15 6.88 -14.05 -20.77
CA LEU A 15 5.67 -14.05 -19.95
C LEU A 15 6.13 -14.18 -18.51
N VAL A 16 5.95 -13.12 -17.72
CA VAL A 16 6.06 -13.21 -16.27
C VAL A 16 5.11 -14.32 -15.86
N SER A 17 5.66 -15.42 -15.40
CA SER A 17 4.90 -16.53 -14.86
C SER A 17 4.09 -15.98 -13.69
N CYS A 18 2.79 -15.75 -13.89
CA CYS A 18 1.83 -15.65 -12.79
C CYS A 18 1.83 -17.01 -12.06
N GLY A 19 2.79 -17.19 -11.15
CA GLY A 19 2.69 -18.23 -10.15
C GLY A 19 1.45 -17.92 -9.33
N LYS A 20 0.43 -18.77 -9.45
CA LYS A 20 -0.69 -18.73 -8.50
C LYS A 20 -0.09 -19.07 -7.14
N PHE A 21 -0.30 -18.17 -6.17
CA PHE A 21 0.08 -18.40 -4.78
C PHE A 21 -0.45 -19.76 -4.32
N ASP A 22 0.43 -20.61 -3.80
CA ASP A 22 0.02 -21.83 -3.12
C ASP A 22 -0.83 -21.44 -1.91
N LYS A 23 -2.07 -21.90 -1.90
CA LYS A 23 -3.10 -21.60 -0.88
C LYS A 23 -2.86 -22.32 0.45
N ASP A 24 -1.82 -23.16 0.53
CA ASP A 24 -1.49 -23.93 1.72
C ASP A 24 -0.45 -23.16 2.55
N GLU A 25 -0.79 -22.88 3.81
CA GLU A 25 -0.19 -21.85 4.68
C GLU A 25 -0.36 -20.41 4.17
N LYS A 26 -1.62 -19.98 4.12
CA LYS A 26 -2.06 -18.58 3.97
C LYS A 26 -0.98 -17.60 4.44
N ASP A 27 -0.46 -16.84 3.49
CA ASP A 27 0.51 -15.77 3.69
C ASP A 27 -0.02 -14.78 4.75
N ASN A 28 0.38 -15.01 6.01
CA ASN A 28 -0.19 -14.32 7.17
C ASN A 28 0.04 -12.80 7.10
N MET A 29 1.01 -12.36 6.29
CA MET A 29 1.29 -10.94 6.05
C MET A 29 0.12 -10.25 5.37
N ILE A 30 -0.52 -10.91 4.41
CA ILE A 30 -1.63 -10.31 3.66
C ILE A 30 -2.88 -10.24 4.55
N ALA A 31 -3.17 -11.31 5.30
CA ALA A 31 -4.24 -11.31 6.31
C ALA A 31 -3.99 -10.27 7.43
N TYR A 32 -2.73 -9.99 7.75
CA TYR A 32 -2.35 -8.96 8.73
C TYR A 32 -2.48 -7.54 8.15
N ALA A 33 -2.15 -7.35 6.88
CA ALA A 33 -2.29 -6.09 6.17
C ALA A 33 -3.72 -5.54 6.25
N ALA A 34 -4.69 -6.42 6.00
CA ALA A 34 -6.12 -6.13 6.00
C ALA A 34 -6.70 -5.67 7.34
N ARG A 35 -6.09 -6.05 8.48
CA ARG A 35 -6.63 -5.73 9.83
C ARG A 35 -6.56 -4.26 10.22
N TYR A 36 -5.80 -3.45 9.51
CA TYR A 36 -5.71 -2.00 9.74
C TYR A 36 -6.15 -1.23 8.50
N GLY A 37 -7.10 -1.81 7.77
CA GLY A 37 -7.67 -1.27 6.54
C GLY A 37 -8.00 0.19 6.73
N GLN A 38 -7.37 1.01 5.89
CA GLN A 38 -7.52 2.45 5.71
C GLN A 38 -6.92 3.38 6.78
N THR A 39 -6.07 4.29 6.31
CA THR A 39 -5.61 5.48 7.02
C THR A 39 -6.49 6.68 6.68
N VAL A 40 -7.01 6.73 5.46
CA VAL A 40 -7.81 7.83 4.91
C VAL A 40 -8.98 7.25 4.13
N THR A 41 -10.17 7.85 4.26
CA THR A 41 -11.35 7.48 3.48
C THR A 41 -11.77 8.66 2.61
N VAL A 42 -11.84 8.44 1.30
CA VAL A 42 -12.29 9.40 0.29
C VAL A 42 -13.58 8.91 -0.40
N PRO A 43 -14.47 9.81 -0.84
CA PRO A 43 -15.73 9.41 -1.45
C PRO A 43 -15.61 8.85 -2.88
N SER A 44 -14.55 9.18 -3.62
CA SER A 44 -14.33 8.74 -5.01
C SER A 44 -12.84 8.59 -5.33
N THR A 45 -12.53 8.00 -6.49
CA THR A 45 -11.13 7.86 -6.98
C THR A 45 -10.56 9.11 -7.64
N ASP A 46 -11.40 10.08 -7.98
CA ASP A 46 -11.00 11.40 -8.52
C ASP A 46 -10.44 12.34 -7.44
N TYR A 47 -9.90 11.80 -6.35
CA TYR A 47 -9.32 12.60 -5.29
C TYR A 47 -7.97 13.19 -5.69
N GLU A 48 -7.70 14.40 -5.24
CA GLU A 48 -6.40 15.06 -5.38
C GLU A 48 -5.70 15.10 -4.02
N VAL A 49 -4.40 14.80 -4.00
CA VAL A 49 -3.56 14.94 -2.81
C VAL A 49 -2.81 16.27 -2.90
N VAL A 50 -3.01 17.13 -1.90
CA VAL A 50 -2.34 18.43 -1.80
C VAL A 50 -1.41 18.43 -0.60
N GLU A 51 -0.10 18.51 -0.85
CA GLU A 51 0.91 18.76 0.18
C GLU A 51 0.78 20.19 0.70
N VAL A 52 0.39 20.32 1.97
CA VAL A 52 0.25 21.60 2.67
C VAL A 52 1.54 21.96 3.41
N ALA A 53 2.27 20.95 3.87
CA ALA A 53 3.59 21.07 4.46
C ALA A 53 4.47 19.90 4.01
N GLU A 54 5.76 20.17 3.83
CA GLU A 54 6.76 19.21 3.34
C GLU A 54 6.73 17.90 4.16
N LEU A 55 6.64 16.78 3.44
CA LEU A 55 6.65 15.45 4.04
C LEU A 55 8.08 15.02 4.39
N VAL A 56 8.30 14.67 5.66
CA VAL A 56 9.63 14.24 6.14
C VAL A 56 9.54 12.86 6.78
N ARG A 57 10.43 11.97 6.34
CA ARG A 57 10.66 10.64 6.94
C ARG A 57 12.14 10.36 7.05
N LEU A 58 12.54 9.56 8.04
CA LEU A 58 13.94 9.22 8.28
C LEU A 58 14.55 8.45 7.10
N ASN A 59 13.80 7.51 6.53
CA ASN A 59 14.15 6.73 5.35
C ASN A 59 12.86 6.16 4.74
N ASP A 60 12.97 5.46 3.60
CA ASP A 60 11.85 4.87 2.88
C ASP A 60 11.21 3.66 3.58
N ALA A 61 11.80 3.16 4.66
CA ALA A 61 11.29 2.09 5.51
C ALA A 61 10.46 2.59 6.70
N MET A 62 10.38 3.91 6.90
CA MET A 62 9.68 4.55 8.03
C MET A 62 8.47 5.37 7.54
N PRO A 63 7.47 5.58 8.41
CA PRO A 63 6.39 6.50 8.12
C PRO A 63 6.90 7.94 7.96
N TYR A 64 6.06 8.79 7.38
CA TYR A 64 6.23 10.23 7.55
C TYR A 64 6.04 10.62 9.01
N THR A 65 6.92 11.48 9.49
CA THR A 65 6.97 11.99 10.88
C THR A 65 6.74 13.51 10.95
N GLN A 66 6.73 14.17 9.80
CA GLN A 66 6.38 15.59 9.67
C GLN A 66 5.69 15.82 8.31
N GLY A 67 5.02 16.96 8.23
CA GLY A 67 4.26 17.38 7.07
C GLY A 67 2.75 17.20 7.25
N GLU A 68 2.00 17.69 6.26
CA GLU A 68 0.55 17.65 6.24
C GLU A 68 0.08 17.52 4.79
N VAL A 69 -0.82 16.57 4.53
CA VAL A 69 -1.50 16.45 3.23
C VAL A 69 -3.01 16.53 3.41
N LYS A 70 -3.65 17.15 2.42
CA LYS A 70 -5.10 17.19 2.27
C LYS A 70 -5.52 16.31 1.10
N TYR A 71 -6.69 15.72 1.26
CA TYR A 71 -7.37 14.97 0.22
C TYR A 71 -8.57 15.81 -0.22
N MET A 72 -8.62 16.11 -1.51
CA MET A 72 -9.63 16.98 -2.10
C MET A 72 -10.49 16.18 -3.07
N VAL A 73 -11.80 16.38 -3.07
CA VAL A 73 -12.72 15.87 -4.11
C VAL A 73 -13.60 17.02 -4.57
N ASP A 74 -13.65 17.26 -5.87
CA ASP A 74 -14.36 18.39 -6.48
C ASP A 74 -14.00 19.75 -5.84
N GLY A 75 -12.72 19.92 -5.48
CA GLY A 75 -12.21 21.13 -4.81
C GLY A 75 -12.58 21.28 -3.33
N ASN A 76 -13.26 20.30 -2.72
CA ASN A 76 -13.59 20.29 -1.30
C ASN A 76 -12.64 19.38 -0.52
N GLU A 77 -12.18 19.84 0.66
CA GLU A 77 -11.38 19.01 1.56
C GLU A 77 -12.25 17.92 2.17
N VAL A 78 -11.93 16.65 1.90
CA VAL A 78 -12.65 15.48 2.43
C VAL A 78 -11.91 14.82 3.58
N ALA A 79 -10.59 14.96 3.63
CA ALA A 79 -9.76 14.47 4.72
C ALA A 79 -8.42 15.21 4.78
N LYS A 80 -7.77 15.13 5.93
CA LYS A 80 -6.43 15.68 6.14
C LYS A 80 -5.64 14.81 7.10
N ILE A 81 -4.37 14.54 6.81
CA ILE A 81 -3.48 13.84 7.72
C ILE A 81 -2.29 14.73 8.07
N ASN A 82 -2.05 14.89 9.37
CA ASN A 82 -0.92 15.63 9.91
C ASN A 82 0.03 14.66 10.60
N TYR A 83 1.23 14.54 10.04
CA TYR A 83 2.25 13.59 10.52
C TYR A 83 3.04 14.13 11.71
N SER A 84 2.90 15.41 12.04
CA SER A 84 3.57 16.04 13.19
C SER A 84 2.79 15.85 14.49
N HIS A 85 2.18 14.68 14.69
CA HIS A 85 1.29 14.37 15.81
C HIS A 85 1.58 13.00 16.42
N GLY A 86 1.77 12.95 17.75
CA GLY A 86 2.09 11.72 18.46
C GLY A 86 3.58 11.40 18.43
N ASP A 87 3.91 10.13 18.18
CA ASP A 87 5.29 9.66 17.97
C ASP A 87 5.53 9.33 16.47
N ASP A 88 6.70 8.79 16.15
CA ASP A 88 7.11 8.46 14.77
C ASP A 88 6.20 7.46 14.03
N TYR A 89 5.25 6.82 14.74
CA TYR A 89 4.30 5.86 14.21
C TYR A 89 2.85 6.29 14.37
N HIS A 90 2.58 7.58 14.61
CA HIS A 90 1.23 8.11 14.69
C HIS A 90 1.06 9.34 13.82
N ALA A 91 -0.19 9.60 13.42
CA ALA A 91 -0.59 10.80 12.72
C ALA A 91 -1.96 11.24 13.25
N LEU A 92 -2.32 12.51 13.01
CA LEU A 92 -3.67 13.00 13.25
C LEU A 92 -4.44 12.99 11.93
N LEU A 93 -5.42 12.10 11.80
CA LEU A 93 -6.42 12.14 10.74
C LEU A 93 -7.52 13.13 11.15
N SER A 94 -7.95 13.98 10.23
CA SER A 94 -9.11 14.86 10.41
C SER A 94 -10.09 14.72 9.24
N LYS A 95 -11.37 14.54 9.56
CA LYS A 95 -12.49 14.45 8.60
C LYS A 95 -13.71 15.13 9.20
N GLU A 96 -14.30 16.06 8.45
CA GLU A 96 -15.55 16.77 8.81
C GLU A 96 -15.53 17.40 10.23
N GLY A 97 -14.39 17.96 10.63
CA GLY A 97 -14.20 18.60 11.94
C GLY A 97 -13.99 17.63 13.10
N ASN A 98 -14.02 16.32 12.86
CA ASN A 98 -13.56 15.31 13.80
C ASN A 98 -12.09 15.00 13.53
N SER A 99 -11.36 14.62 14.58
CA SER A 99 -9.98 14.16 14.46
C SER A 99 -9.75 12.93 15.31
N GLU A 100 -8.92 12.02 14.80
CA GLU A 100 -8.48 10.83 15.51
C GLU A 100 -7.00 10.58 15.28
N THR A 101 -6.36 9.92 16.25
CA THR A 101 -4.97 9.49 16.09
C THR A 101 -4.98 8.15 15.36
N VAL A 102 -4.33 8.10 14.21
CA VAL A 102 -4.14 6.88 13.42
C VAL A 102 -2.75 6.32 13.65
N SER A 103 -2.63 5.00 13.70
CA SER A 103 -1.35 4.30 13.81
C SER A 103 -0.79 4.02 12.41
N LEU A 104 0.46 4.42 12.20
CA LEU A 104 1.24 4.18 10.98
C LEU A 104 2.23 3.03 11.14
N GLY A 105 2.20 2.32 12.26
CA GLY A 105 3.04 1.15 12.46
C GLY A 105 2.69 0.40 13.71
N GLU A 106 3.00 -0.90 13.70
CA GLU A 106 2.78 -1.76 14.85
C GLU A 106 4.05 -2.54 15.19
N ASN A 107 4.42 -2.43 16.46
CA ASN A 107 5.32 -3.35 17.14
C ASN A 107 4.48 -4.22 18.08
N LYS A 108 3.62 -5.08 17.54
CA LYS A 108 3.00 -6.13 18.35
C LYS A 108 3.80 -7.41 18.16
N GLU A 109 4.17 -8.03 19.26
CA GLU A 109 4.50 -9.46 19.29
C GLU A 109 3.23 -10.22 18.89
N ASP A 110 3.03 -10.42 17.60
CA ASP A 110 2.01 -11.30 17.08
C ASP A 110 2.57 -12.73 16.97
N LYS A 111 1.72 -13.71 16.67
CA LYS A 111 2.16 -15.12 16.56
C LYS A 111 3.26 -15.32 15.49
N TRP A 112 3.46 -14.36 14.60
CA TRP A 112 4.29 -14.49 13.41
C TRP A 112 5.55 -13.61 13.45
N ASP A 113 5.67 -12.76 14.47
CA ASP A 113 6.74 -11.82 14.76
C ASP A 113 7.01 -10.81 13.63
N TYR A 114 5.95 -10.28 13.01
CA TYR A 114 6.10 -9.23 12.00
C TYR A 114 5.83 -7.84 12.57
N LYS A 115 6.77 -6.92 12.35
CA LYS A 115 6.58 -5.49 12.47
C LYS A 115 6.00 -4.93 11.17
N LYS A 116 4.97 -4.12 11.28
CA LYS A 116 4.30 -3.47 10.14
C LYS A 116 4.56 -1.97 10.17
N VAL A 117 4.79 -1.39 9.00
CA VAL A 117 4.97 0.05 8.83
C VAL A 117 4.19 0.52 7.62
N ILE A 118 3.26 1.45 7.81
CA ILE A 118 2.55 2.17 6.75
C ILE A 118 3.46 3.33 6.33
N VAL A 119 4.13 3.18 5.19
CA VAL A 119 5.07 4.19 4.67
C VAL A 119 4.40 5.19 3.73
N GLU A 120 3.23 4.83 3.20
CA GLU A 120 2.30 5.71 2.48
C GLU A 120 0.87 5.39 2.95
N PRO A 121 0.02 6.40 3.25
CA PRO A 121 -1.32 6.18 3.80
C PRO A 121 -2.16 5.22 2.97
N LEU A 122 -2.91 4.36 3.63
CA LEU A 122 -3.88 3.50 2.96
C LEU A 122 -5.14 4.31 2.66
N ILE A 123 -5.43 4.52 1.38
CA ILE A 123 -6.56 5.34 0.92
C ILE A 123 -7.70 4.40 0.52
N TYR A 124 -8.79 4.41 1.29
CA TYR A 124 -10.02 3.70 0.97
C TYR A 124 -10.95 4.60 0.17
N SER A 125 -11.39 4.11 -0.99
CA SER A 125 -12.39 4.77 -1.82
C SER A 125 -13.77 4.18 -1.53
N GLU A 126 -14.70 5.02 -1.08
CA GLU A 126 -16.10 4.60 -0.87
C GLU A 126 -16.77 4.16 -2.19
N GLU A 127 -16.36 4.74 -3.32
CA GLU A 127 -16.83 4.36 -4.65
C GLU A 127 -16.41 2.94 -5.04
N CYS A 128 -15.15 2.56 -4.79
CA CYS A 128 -14.67 1.22 -5.14
C CYS A 128 -15.04 0.18 -4.06
N GLY A 129 -15.14 0.61 -2.80
CA GLY A 129 -15.40 -0.27 -1.66
C GLY A 129 -14.15 -0.98 -1.10
N TYR A 130 -12.95 -0.52 -1.45
CA TYR A 130 -11.67 -1.08 -1.00
C TYR A 130 -10.55 -0.02 -0.96
N VAL A 131 -9.39 -0.41 -0.43
CA VAL A 131 -8.17 0.41 -0.45
C VAL A 131 -7.59 0.44 -1.86
N VAL A 132 -7.47 1.64 -2.43
CA VAL A 132 -7.04 1.89 -3.81
C VAL A 132 -5.61 2.42 -3.93
N SER A 133 -4.99 2.79 -2.81
CA SER A 133 -3.60 3.27 -2.78
C SER A 133 -3.00 3.17 -1.38
N GLY A 134 -1.68 3.20 -1.33
CA GLY A 134 -0.89 3.18 -0.11
C GLY A 134 0.10 2.02 -0.08
N VAL A 135 1.07 2.11 0.82
CA VAL A 135 2.21 1.18 0.86
C VAL A 135 2.50 0.76 2.28
N ILE A 136 2.58 -0.55 2.48
CA ILE A 136 2.93 -1.18 3.74
C ILE A 136 4.25 -1.94 3.57
N LYS A 137 5.20 -1.72 4.47
CA LYS A 137 6.40 -2.54 4.60
C LYS A 137 6.31 -3.41 5.85
N PHE A 138 6.77 -4.65 5.71
CA PHE A 138 6.82 -5.64 6.76
C PHE A 138 8.26 -5.98 7.09
N PHE A 139 8.53 -6.15 8.37
CA PHE A 139 9.85 -6.45 8.91
C PHE A 139 9.77 -7.63 9.85
N LYS A 140 10.80 -8.47 9.85
CA LYS A 140 11.03 -9.53 10.82
C LYS A 140 12.45 -9.39 11.34
N ASP A 141 12.63 -9.38 12.67
CA ASP A 141 13.93 -9.12 13.30
C ASP A 141 14.61 -7.84 12.75
N GLU A 142 13.83 -6.77 12.58
CA GLU A 142 14.24 -5.49 11.99
C GLU A 142 14.77 -5.56 10.53
N LYS A 143 14.53 -6.67 9.82
CA LYS A 143 14.85 -6.82 8.40
C LYS A 143 13.58 -6.78 7.56
N TRP A 144 13.61 -6.02 6.47
CA TRP A 144 12.52 -5.98 5.51
C TRP A 144 12.32 -7.36 4.88
N VAL A 145 11.08 -7.85 4.90
CA VAL A 145 10.68 -9.16 4.35
C VAL A 145 9.70 -9.05 3.20
N ALA A 146 8.81 -8.04 3.22
CA ALA A 146 7.94 -7.74 2.09
C ALA A 146 7.40 -6.31 2.10
N THR A 147 6.94 -5.88 0.94
CA THR A 147 6.14 -4.68 0.70
C THR A 147 4.81 -5.10 0.08
N LEU A 148 3.72 -4.49 0.52
CA LEU A 148 2.43 -4.49 -0.17
C LEU A 148 2.15 -3.07 -0.67
N ASP A 149 1.89 -2.96 -1.96
CA ASP A 149 1.55 -1.73 -2.66
C ASP A 149 0.13 -1.87 -3.22
N TYR A 150 -0.77 -1.00 -2.76
CA TYR A 150 -2.20 -1.02 -3.06
C TYR A 150 -2.56 -0.25 -4.33
N GLY A 151 -1.58 0.30 -5.05
CA GLY A 151 -1.79 0.98 -6.31
C GLY A 151 -1.85 2.50 -6.22
N ASP A 152 -2.38 3.08 -7.28
CA ASP A 152 -2.26 4.51 -7.60
C ASP A 152 -3.54 5.32 -7.37
N GLY A 153 -4.58 4.69 -6.85
CA GLY A 153 -5.90 5.30 -6.64
C GLY A 153 -6.98 4.81 -7.60
N SER A 154 -6.63 4.02 -8.62
CA SER A 154 -7.62 3.43 -9.54
C SER A 154 -8.44 2.29 -8.92
N CYS A 155 -9.69 2.10 -9.38
CA CYS A 155 -10.52 0.95 -8.98
C CYS A 155 -10.13 -0.32 -9.77
N ASP A 156 -9.00 -0.95 -9.48
CA ASP A 156 -8.59 -2.22 -10.09
C ASP A 156 -8.46 -3.39 -9.10
N ASP A 157 -8.69 -3.14 -7.81
CA ASP A 157 -8.60 -4.08 -6.69
C ASP A 157 -7.30 -4.89 -6.61
N LEU A 158 -6.24 -4.49 -7.32
CA LEU A 158 -4.97 -5.20 -7.38
C LEU A 158 -3.99 -4.73 -6.31
N ILE A 159 -3.31 -5.68 -5.69
CA ILE A 159 -2.23 -5.42 -4.74
C ILE A 159 -0.96 -6.10 -5.22
N ALA A 160 0.10 -5.31 -5.34
CA ALA A 160 1.42 -5.81 -5.66
C ALA A 160 2.17 -6.18 -4.37
N LYS A 161 2.72 -7.40 -4.32
CA LYS A 161 3.63 -7.84 -3.25
C LYS A 161 5.04 -8.01 -3.78
N HIS A 162 5.99 -7.38 -3.09
CA HIS A 162 7.42 -7.51 -3.32
C HIS A 162 8.06 -8.15 -2.09
N THR A 163 8.90 -9.17 -2.26
CA THR A 163 9.55 -9.88 -1.15
C THR A 163 11.06 -9.69 -1.13
N GLU A 164 11.69 -10.00 0.00
CA GLU A 164 13.15 -9.91 0.18
C GLU A 164 13.98 -10.77 -0.78
N ASP A 165 13.38 -11.84 -1.31
CA ASP A 165 13.97 -12.70 -2.34
C ASP A 165 13.67 -12.23 -3.78
N TYR A 166 13.23 -10.97 -3.93
CA TYR A 166 12.95 -10.28 -5.20
C TYR A 166 11.85 -10.95 -6.03
N LYS A 167 10.93 -11.67 -5.38
CA LYS A 167 9.72 -12.18 -6.05
C LYS A 167 8.64 -11.12 -6.02
N ASN A 168 7.90 -11.09 -7.12
CA ASN A 168 6.79 -10.17 -7.33
C ASN A 168 5.53 -11.00 -7.51
N TYR A 169 4.48 -10.59 -6.83
CA TYR A 169 3.18 -11.20 -6.93
C TYR A 169 2.12 -10.12 -7.08
N MET A 170 1.01 -10.50 -7.69
CA MET A 170 -0.19 -9.68 -7.78
C MET A 170 -1.35 -10.51 -7.26
N PHE A 171 -2.18 -9.92 -6.42
CA PHE A 171 -3.42 -10.53 -5.97
C PHE A 171 -4.54 -9.50 -5.98
N SER A 172 -5.75 -9.99 -6.16
CA SER A 172 -6.97 -9.20 -6.09
C SER A 172 -7.48 -9.16 -4.66
N MET A 173 -7.99 -8.01 -4.21
CA MET A 173 -8.61 -7.86 -2.89
C MET A 173 -9.89 -8.72 -2.80
N ASP A 174 -10.59 -8.92 -3.91
CA ASP A 174 -11.79 -9.77 -4.00
C ASP A 174 -11.50 -11.26 -3.75
N ASP A 175 -10.25 -11.72 -3.95
CA ASP A 175 -9.84 -13.08 -3.55
C ASP A 175 -9.91 -13.28 -2.02
N TYR A 176 -10.03 -12.18 -1.26
CA TYR A 176 -10.03 -12.15 0.19
C TYR A 176 -11.14 -11.23 0.75
N PRO A 177 -12.42 -11.60 0.56
CA PRO A 177 -13.57 -10.75 0.88
C PRO A 177 -13.73 -10.45 2.38
N GLU A 178 -13.04 -11.18 3.26
CA GLU A 178 -12.93 -10.82 4.68
C GLU A 178 -12.16 -9.52 4.93
N TRP A 179 -11.44 -8.99 3.94
CA TRP A 179 -10.61 -7.77 4.05
C TRP A 179 -11.33 -6.49 3.64
N ASN A 180 -12.51 -6.61 3.01
CA ASN A 180 -13.36 -5.48 2.61
C ASN A 180 -14.43 -5.14 3.68
N LYS A 181 -14.21 -5.53 4.95
CA LYS A 181 -15.18 -5.40 6.05
C LYS A 181 -14.69 -4.52 7.18
#